data_AF-A0AAU3UXT5-F1
#
_entry.id   AF-A0AAU3UXT5-F1
#
_cell.length_a   1.000
_cell.length_b   1.000
_cell.length_c   1.000
_cell.angle_alpha   90.00
_cell.angle_beta   90.00
_cell.angle_gamma   90.00
#
_symmetry.space_group_name_H-M   'P 1'
#
loop_
_entity.id
_entity.type
_entity.pdbx_description
1 polymer ?
#
loop_
_entity_poly.entity_id
_entity_poly.type
_entity_poly.pdbx_seq_one_letter_code
_entity_poly.pdbx_strand_id
1 'polypeptide(L)'
;MAWFRNLGEQLGHVWRRSLQLRVVVSTLTLSLIVITILGVVLTSQITDRLLDFKINAAVEEMTRARTTVQNSLTGVHDSGTPQGRLDDARRSLSNSVGGTQSGGAAGSYESALVMTGDGQAETSAGPIQEIPPELRTFVQQRQVSYQFATISSADGYQGRALIIGSPAQDIDRLEIYLIFPLSNEQRSLDLMRGTMLIGGIVLLVLLAAITALVTRQVVLPIRSAARIASRFADGRLKERMLVRGEDDMARLAMSFNEMAESLSNQITQLEEFGNLQRRFTSDVSHELRTPLTTVRMAADLIHGSSDDLDPALARSAELLVNELDRFEGLLNDLLEISRHDAGVAELQVESLDVRMCARAAVSTVRHLARESGVELVVDMPEEPLVAEVDPRRVERVLRNLLANAIDHSEGKPVLMRMRGDADANAVAIVVRDQGVGLRPGEEKLVFNRFWRSDPSRMRRSGGTGLGLSISVEDANLHEGKLEAWGEIGVGASFRLTLPLVRGRKLGTSPLTLEPPKVRGTVSPEQLALDIAGSDASPAAIESAAAVLDSAATAEELIAGIPETGTSPLGFDTPAAGFEAVDPAFPSTTNGTDESTGEKPSGSDPSGGDVPASPGDSRS
;
A
#
# COMPACT_ATOMS: atom_id res chain seq x y z
N MET A 1 22.66 36.40 17.26
CA MET A 1 22.00 35.60 16.20
C MET A 1 22.14 34.08 16.34
N ALA A 2 23.25 33.53 16.86
CA ALA A 2 23.44 32.07 17.01
C ALA A 2 22.44 31.39 17.97
N TRP A 3 22.02 32.10 19.03
CA TRP A 3 21.05 31.61 20.01
C TRP A 3 19.66 31.35 19.39
N PHE A 4 19.16 32.25 18.55
CA PHE A 4 17.89 32.08 17.84
C PHE A 4 17.91 30.93 16.83
N ARG A 5 19.05 30.69 16.18
CA ARG A 5 19.22 29.56 15.25
C ARG A 5 19.18 28.20 15.96
N ASN A 6 19.88 28.09 17.09
CA ASN A 6 19.92 26.85 17.87
C ASN A 6 18.57 26.53 18.52
N LEU A 7 17.85 27.57 18.98
CA LEU A 7 16.48 27.43 19.47
C LEU A 7 15.54 26.94 18.36
N GLY A 8 15.66 27.51 17.14
CA GLY A 8 14.87 27.13 15.97
C GLY A 8 15.07 25.68 15.52
N GLU A 9 16.30 25.17 15.56
CA GLU A 9 16.57 23.77 15.21
C GLU A 9 16.06 22.79 16.27
N GLN A 10 16.23 23.10 17.56
CA GLN A 10 15.69 22.28 18.65
C GLN A 10 14.16 22.27 18.66
N LEU A 11 13.51 23.43 18.49
CA LEU A 11 12.06 23.55 18.33
C LEU A 11 11.58 22.81 17.08
N GLY A 12 12.33 22.88 15.97
CA GLY A 12 12.02 22.15 14.74
C GLY A 12 12.03 20.64 14.92
N HIS A 13 12.98 20.10 15.69
CA HIS A 13 13.04 18.66 15.98
C HIS A 13 11.89 18.20 16.90
N VAL A 14 11.58 18.95 17.96
CA VAL A 14 10.47 18.62 18.87
C VAL A 14 9.11 18.77 18.16
N TRP A 15 8.96 19.81 17.36
CA TRP A 15 7.81 20.02 16.47
C TRP A 15 7.63 18.84 15.52
N ARG A 16 8.71 18.35 14.91
CA ARG A 16 8.61 17.23 13.97
C ARG A 16 8.19 15.93 14.65
N ARG A 17 8.61 15.69 15.89
CA ARG A 17 8.44 14.41 16.62
C ARG A 17 7.10 14.28 17.36
N SER A 18 6.49 15.39 17.77
CA SER A 18 5.28 15.40 18.59
C SER A 18 4.07 15.95 17.84
N LEU A 19 3.20 15.06 17.36
CA LEU A 19 1.92 15.41 16.74
C LEU A 19 1.04 16.21 17.72
N GLN A 20 1.12 15.91 19.01
CA GLN A 20 0.45 16.63 20.09
C GLN A 20 0.87 18.09 20.17
N LEU A 21 2.18 18.37 20.11
CA LEU A 21 2.67 19.75 20.18
C LEU A 21 2.23 20.55 18.95
N ARG A 22 2.22 19.93 17.77
CA ARG A 22 1.73 20.60 16.55
C ARG A 22 0.25 20.97 16.66
N VAL A 23 -0.61 20.05 17.07
CA VAL A 23 -2.05 20.31 17.20
C VAL A 23 -2.28 21.44 18.19
N VAL A 24 -1.73 21.35 19.41
CA VAL A 24 -1.89 22.37 20.45
C VAL A 24 -1.37 23.74 19.99
N VAL A 25 -0.19 23.80 19.38
CA VAL A 25 0.36 25.09 18.94
C VAL A 25 -0.43 25.64 17.74
N SER A 26 -0.86 24.80 16.80
CA SER A 26 -1.67 25.25 15.66
C SER A 26 -3.04 25.81 16.09
N THR A 27 -3.70 25.16 17.06
CA THR A 27 -4.98 25.64 17.57
C THR A 27 -4.81 26.92 18.36
N LEU A 28 -3.81 26.99 19.25
CA LEU A 28 -3.54 28.20 20.04
C LEU A 28 -3.11 29.38 19.19
N THR A 29 -2.27 29.16 18.17
CA THR A 29 -1.86 30.23 17.24
C THR A 29 -3.04 30.74 16.42
N LEU A 30 -3.87 29.85 15.88
CA LEU A 30 -5.08 30.24 15.15
C LEU A 30 -6.05 31.01 16.05
N SER A 31 -6.30 30.52 17.27
CA SER A 31 -7.16 31.19 18.24
C SER A 31 -6.61 32.54 18.66
N LEU A 32 -5.30 32.68 18.86
CA LEU A 32 -4.66 33.96 19.16
C LEU A 32 -4.86 34.96 18.03
N ILE A 33 -4.71 34.54 16.77
CA ILE A 33 -4.95 35.40 15.60
C ILE A 33 -6.40 35.87 15.58
N VAL A 34 -7.36 34.96 15.73
CA VAL A 34 -8.80 35.30 15.73
C VAL A 34 -9.16 36.24 16.88
N ILE A 35 -8.68 35.97 18.10
CA ILE A 35 -8.91 36.82 19.27
C ILE A 35 -8.31 38.22 19.06
N THR A 36 -7.12 38.31 18.46
CA THR A 36 -6.45 39.59 18.20
C THR A 36 -7.22 40.41 17.16
N ILE A 37 -7.65 39.78 16.06
CA ILE A 37 -8.45 40.44 15.02
C ILE A 37 -9.76 40.95 15.62
N LEU A 38 -10.49 40.10 16.35
CA LEU A 38 -11.73 40.48 17.01
C LEU A 38 -11.51 41.60 18.05
N GLY A 39 -10.40 41.53 18.79
CA GLY A 39 -9.90 42.55 19.70
C GLY A 39 -9.79 43.93 19.07
N VAL A 40 -9.08 44.00 17.95
CA VAL A 40 -8.86 45.23 17.19
C VAL A 40 -10.19 45.77 16.64
N VAL A 41 -11.03 44.91 16.05
CA VAL A 41 -12.31 45.32 15.46
C VAL A 41 -13.26 45.89 16.52
N LEU A 42 -13.43 45.18 17.65
CA LEU A 42 -14.32 45.65 18.72
C LEU A 42 -13.80 46.94 19.36
N THR A 43 -12.48 47.04 19.59
CA THR A 43 -11.88 48.27 20.14
C THR A 43 -12.08 49.45 19.19
N SER A 44 -11.91 49.27 17.88
CA SER A 44 -12.16 50.32 16.88
C SER A 44 -13.62 50.75 16.90
N GLN A 45 -14.56 49.81 16.77
CA GLN A 45 -16.00 50.11 16.74
C GLN A 45 -16.49 50.84 17.99
N ILE A 46 -16.01 50.43 19.17
CA ILE A 46 -16.36 51.09 20.43
C ILE A 46 -15.76 52.49 20.50
N THR A 47 -14.50 52.65 20.07
CA THR A 47 -13.83 53.96 20.07
C THR A 47 -14.55 54.94 19.14
N ASP A 48 -14.87 54.51 17.92
CA ASP A 48 -15.55 55.35 16.92
C ASP A 48 -16.93 55.79 17.42
N ARG A 49 -17.75 54.84 17.90
CA ARG A 49 -19.09 55.16 18.46
C ARG A 49 -19.03 56.10 19.66
N LEU A 50 -18.03 55.94 20.52
CA LEU A 50 -17.88 56.74 21.72
C LEU A 50 -17.41 58.17 21.40
N LEU A 51 -16.52 58.32 20.41
CA LEU A 51 -16.10 59.62 19.91
C LEU A 51 -17.22 60.34 19.16
N ASP A 52 -17.96 59.65 18.29
CA ASP A 52 -19.10 60.23 17.57
C ASP A 52 -20.18 60.73 18.54
N PHE A 53 -20.49 59.94 19.57
CA PHE A 53 -21.41 60.36 20.63
C PHE A 53 -20.92 61.63 21.33
N LYS A 54 -19.63 61.69 21.67
CA LYS A 54 -19.02 62.85 22.33
C LYS A 54 -19.05 64.10 21.45
N ILE A 55 -18.71 63.97 20.15
CA ILE A 55 -18.73 65.09 19.20
C ILE A 55 -20.15 65.64 19.06
N ASN A 56 -21.14 64.77 18.81
CA ASN A 56 -22.53 65.20 18.64
C ASN A 56 -23.07 65.90 19.89
N ALA A 57 -22.81 65.33 21.08
CA ALA A 57 -23.21 65.96 22.33
C ALA A 57 -22.54 67.32 22.55
N ALA A 58 -21.26 67.45 22.20
CA ALA A 58 -20.51 68.69 22.36
C ALA A 58 -20.95 69.78 21.37
N VAL A 59 -21.37 69.42 20.15
CA VAL A 59 -21.98 70.37 19.18
C VAL A 59 -23.33 70.89 19.68
N GLU A 60 -24.15 70.02 20.27
CA GLU A 60 -25.41 70.42 20.90
C GLU A 60 -25.15 71.39 22.07
N GLU A 61 -24.18 71.06 22.92
CA GLU A 61 -23.79 71.89 24.06
C GLU A 61 -23.25 73.26 23.60
N MET A 62 -22.46 73.31 22.52
CA MET A 62 -22.00 74.55 21.91
C MET A 62 -23.18 75.43 21.44
N THR A 63 -24.23 74.83 20.90
CA THR A 63 -25.42 75.57 20.48
C THR A 63 -26.13 76.23 21.68
N ARG A 64 -26.19 75.54 22.83
CA ARG A 64 -26.72 76.09 24.08
C ARG A 64 -25.81 77.20 24.63
N ALA A 65 -24.51 76.97 24.65
CA ALA A 65 -23.52 77.94 25.10
C ALA A 65 -23.59 79.25 24.30
N ARG A 66 -23.77 79.16 22.97
CA ARG A 66 -23.94 80.32 22.09
C ARG A 66 -25.12 81.20 22.50
N THR A 67 -26.27 80.57 22.77
CA THR A 67 -27.48 81.27 23.23
C THR A 67 -27.29 81.91 24.60
N THR A 68 -26.64 81.21 25.55
CA THR A 68 -26.34 81.74 26.89
C THR A 68 -25.42 82.96 26.84
N VAL A 69 -24.33 82.87 26.07
CA VAL A 69 -23.38 83.98 25.88
C VAL A 69 -24.05 85.17 25.22
N GLN A 70 -24.88 84.92 24.20
CA GLN A 70 -25.64 85.96 23.51
C GLN A 70 -26.57 86.69 24.49
N ASN A 71 -27.40 85.96 25.25
CA ASN A 71 -28.31 86.56 26.23
C ASN A 71 -27.57 87.36 27.30
N SER A 72 -26.41 86.88 27.75
CA SER A 72 -25.57 87.58 28.73
C SER A 72 -24.96 88.88 28.19
N LEU A 73 -24.65 88.95 26.89
CA LEU A 73 -24.04 90.11 26.25
C LEU A 73 -25.05 91.15 25.75
N THR A 74 -26.28 90.73 25.42
CA THR A 74 -27.38 91.63 25.01
C THR A 74 -28.21 92.16 26.18
N GLY A 75 -28.03 91.63 27.40
CA GLY A 75 -28.75 92.07 28.60
C GLY A 75 -28.43 93.51 29.02
N VAL A 76 -29.45 94.23 29.50
CA VAL A 76 -29.44 95.68 29.84
C VAL A 76 -28.68 95.96 31.16
N HIS A 77 -27.39 95.64 31.24
CA HIS A 77 -26.50 96.14 32.29
C HIS A 77 -25.33 96.89 31.65
N ASP A 78 -25.48 98.21 31.63
CA ASP A 78 -24.59 99.18 31.03
C ASP A 78 -23.37 99.47 31.93
N SER A 79 -22.25 99.88 31.31
CA SER A 79 -21.02 100.47 31.88
C SER A 79 -19.85 99.61 32.42
N GLY A 80 -19.71 98.34 32.04
CA GLY A 80 -18.46 97.56 32.24
C GLY A 80 -17.46 97.65 31.05
N THR A 81 -16.15 97.46 31.30
CA THR A 81 -15.13 97.29 30.23
C THR A 81 -15.43 96.04 29.37
N PRO A 82 -15.00 95.98 28.09
CA PRO A 82 -15.20 94.80 27.24
C PRO A 82 -14.72 93.48 27.87
N GLN A 83 -13.64 93.54 28.66
CA GLN A 83 -13.12 92.40 29.43
C GLN A 83 -14.12 91.91 30.49
N GLY A 84 -14.72 92.81 31.28
CA GLY A 84 -15.66 92.45 32.33
C GLY A 84 -16.92 91.76 31.79
N ARG A 85 -17.41 92.19 30.63
CA ARG A 85 -18.57 91.55 29.98
C ARG A 85 -18.27 90.13 29.49
N LEU A 86 -17.06 89.88 28.99
CA LEU A 86 -16.62 88.54 28.61
C LEU A 86 -16.43 87.65 29.83
N ASP A 87 -15.88 88.18 30.92
CA ASP A 87 -15.73 87.43 32.18
C ASP A 87 -17.10 87.07 32.78
N ASP A 88 -18.10 87.96 32.71
CA ASP A 88 -19.46 87.68 33.19
C ASP A 88 -20.20 86.69 32.28
N ALA A 89 -20.00 86.76 30.95
CA ALA A 89 -20.51 85.77 30.01
C ALA A 89 -19.85 84.38 30.24
N ARG A 90 -18.54 84.33 30.49
CA ARG A 90 -17.81 83.11 30.87
C ARG A 90 -18.36 82.52 32.16
N ARG A 91 -18.60 83.35 33.18
CA ARG A 91 -19.20 82.93 34.46
C ARG A 91 -20.61 82.40 34.29
N SER A 92 -21.40 82.98 33.40
CA SER A 92 -22.74 82.48 33.08
C SER A 92 -22.69 81.11 32.42
N LEU A 93 -21.72 80.85 31.53
CA LEU A 93 -21.45 79.52 31.00
C LEU A 93 -21.03 78.53 32.09
N SER A 94 -20.07 78.89 32.95
CA SER A 94 -19.64 77.98 34.03
C SER A 94 -20.74 77.71 35.06
N ASN A 95 -21.58 78.71 35.36
CA ASN A 95 -22.70 78.55 36.30
C ASN A 95 -23.83 77.73 35.69
N SER A 96 -24.04 77.78 34.37
CA SER A 96 -24.99 76.92 33.67
C SER A 96 -24.62 75.43 33.75
N VAL A 97 -23.31 75.13 33.90
CA VAL A 97 -22.78 73.77 34.14
C VAL A 97 -22.99 73.32 35.59
N GLY A 98 -23.07 74.26 36.55
CA GLY A 98 -23.21 73.96 37.98
C GLY A 98 -24.64 73.92 38.54
N GLY A 99 -25.61 74.49 37.81
CA GLY A 99 -27.00 74.60 38.26
C GLY A 99 -27.91 73.49 37.74
N THR A 100 -28.22 72.51 38.60
CA THR A 100 -29.31 71.51 38.44
C THR A 100 -29.03 70.35 37.45
N GLN A 101 -28.54 69.22 37.99
CA GLN A 101 -28.61 67.82 37.49
C GLN A 101 -28.29 67.47 36.01
N SER A 102 -27.80 68.39 35.18
CA SER A 102 -27.29 68.04 33.84
C SER A 102 -26.00 68.80 33.56
N GLY A 103 -24.84 68.20 33.88
CA GLY A 103 -23.77 68.30 32.89
C GLY A 103 -24.34 67.71 31.60
N GLY A 104 -24.32 68.45 30.49
CA GLY A 104 -24.90 67.96 29.23
C GLY A 104 -24.34 66.58 28.86
N ALA A 105 -24.94 65.90 27.88
CA ALA A 105 -24.44 64.58 27.42
C ALA A 105 -22.94 64.61 27.02
N ALA A 106 -22.38 65.81 26.80
CA ALA A 106 -20.98 66.08 26.51
C ALA A 106 -20.04 66.10 27.74
N GLY A 107 -20.56 66.13 28.97
CA GLY A 107 -19.77 66.19 30.21
C GLY A 107 -19.36 67.62 30.61
N SER A 108 -18.47 67.72 31.61
CA SER A 108 -17.91 69.01 32.05
C SER A 108 -16.99 69.59 30.99
N TYR A 109 -17.01 70.92 30.85
CA TYR A 109 -16.15 71.65 29.93
C TYR A 109 -15.58 72.90 30.57
N GLU A 110 -14.44 73.33 30.04
CA GLU A 110 -13.92 74.67 30.26
C GLU A 110 -14.26 75.55 29.04
N SER A 111 -14.78 76.75 29.25
CA SER A 111 -15.08 77.67 28.14
C SER A 111 -13.87 78.55 27.82
N ALA A 112 -13.84 79.22 26.67
CA ALA A 112 -12.99 80.38 26.43
C ALA A 112 -13.71 81.30 25.44
N LEU A 113 -13.65 82.60 25.68
CA LEU A 113 -14.31 83.61 24.85
C LEU A 113 -13.25 84.57 24.32
N VAL A 114 -13.31 84.90 23.04
CA VAL A 114 -12.43 85.90 22.42
C VAL A 114 -13.27 86.88 21.64
N MET A 115 -13.11 88.16 21.90
CA MET A 115 -13.71 89.24 21.12
C MET A 115 -12.61 90.08 20.48
N THR A 116 -12.67 90.24 19.17
CA THR A 116 -11.72 91.11 18.45
C THR A 116 -12.37 92.47 18.21
N GLY A 117 -11.86 93.51 18.87
CA GLY A 117 -12.37 94.88 18.69
C GLY A 117 -11.97 95.52 17.35
N ASP A 118 -12.59 96.65 17.02
CA ASP A 118 -12.40 97.38 15.75
C ASP A 118 -10.95 97.85 15.52
N GLY A 119 -10.14 97.96 16.58
CA GLY A 119 -8.71 98.30 16.53
C GLY A 119 -7.74 97.12 16.54
N GLN A 120 -8.18 95.89 16.23
CA GLN A 120 -7.40 94.63 16.34
C GLN A 120 -6.93 94.26 17.76
N ALA A 121 -7.42 94.93 18.81
CA ALA A 121 -7.20 94.50 20.18
C ALA A 121 -8.06 93.27 20.48
N GLU A 122 -7.43 92.12 20.71
CA GLU A 122 -8.09 90.90 21.18
C GLU A 122 -8.31 90.97 22.68
N THR A 123 -9.57 90.82 23.10
CA THR A 123 -9.96 90.67 24.51
C THR A 123 -10.37 89.22 24.71
N SER A 124 -9.73 88.50 25.63
CA SER A 124 -9.98 87.08 25.87
C SER A 124 -10.32 86.79 27.32
N ALA A 125 -11.26 85.87 27.54
CA ALA A 125 -11.60 85.33 28.85
C ALA A 125 -11.46 83.79 28.83
N GLY A 126 -10.50 83.25 29.57
CA GLY A 126 -10.23 81.81 29.67
C GLY A 126 -8.87 81.35 29.13
N PRO A 127 -8.63 80.03 29.07
CA PRO A 127 -7.36 79.43 28.64
C PRO A 127 -7.22 79.44 27.11
N ILE A 128 -7.12 80.65 26.54
CA ILE A 128 -6.98 80.81 25.08
C ILE A 128 -5.69 80.19 24.52
N GLN A 129 -4.67 80.01 25.36
CA GLN A 129 -3.39 79.41 24.96
C GLN A 129 -3.51 77.91 24.66
N GLU A 130 -4.56 77.25 25.14
CA GLU A 130 -4.80 75.82 24.92
C GLU A 130 -5.51 75.52 23.60
N ILE A 131 -6.01 76.56 22.92
CA ILE A 131 -6.78 76.42 21.69
C ILE A 131 -5.83 76.41 20.49
N PRO A 132 -5.86 75.36 19.65
CA PRO A 132 -5.02 75.30 18.46
C PRO A 132 -5.28 76.47 17.50
N PRO A 133 -4.24 77.07 16.90
CA PRO A 133 -4.38 78.19 15.98
C PRO A 133 -5.15 77.81 14.70
N GLU A 134 -5.06 76.53 14.29
CA GLU A 134 -5.81 75.99 13.16
C GLU A 134 -7.33 76.08 13.40
N LEU A 135 -7.79 75.66 14.59
CA LEU A 135 -9.20 75.74 14.97
C LEU A 135 -9.70 77.18 14.98
N ARG A 136 -8.90 78.12 15.51
CA ARG A 136 -9.27 79.55 15.53
C ARG A 136 -9.48 80.10 14.12
N THR A 137 -8.66 79.67 13.16
CA THR A 137 -8.78 80.11 11.76
C THR A 137 -10.14 79.74 11.16
N PHE A 138 -10.63 78.52 11.41
CA PHE A 138 -11.94 78.08 10.93
C PHE A 138 -13.09 78.84 11.62
N VAL A 139 -12.98 79.09 12.92
CA VAL A 139 -13.99 79.86 13.68
C VAL A 139 -14.07 81.30 13.20
N GLN A 140 -12.93 81.92 12.89
CA GLN A 140 -12.85 83.27 12.31
C GLN A 140 -13.47 83.34 10.90
N GLN A 141 -13.40 82.25 10.14
CA GLN A 141 -14.12 82.09 8.87
C GLN A 141 -15.62 81.81 9.04
N ARG A 142 -16.15 82.01 10.27
CA ARG A 142 -17.53 81.78 10.66
C ARG A 142 -18.00 80.32 10.51
N GLN A 143 -17.08 79.36 10.67
CA GLN A 143 -17.40 77.94 10.66
C GLN A 143 -17.38 77.36 12.07
N VAL A 144 -18.40 76.54 12.41
CA VAL A 144 -18.34 75.71 13.61
C VAL A 144 -17.38 74.56 13.32
N SER A 145 -16.36 74.40 14.15
CA SER A 145 -15.30 73.40 13.93
C SER A 145 -14.88 72.79 15.25
N TYR A 146 -14.27 71.61 15.19
CA TYR A 146 -13.72 70.94 16.36
C TYR A 146 -12.34 70.36 16.07
N GLN A 147 -11.52 70.20 17.10
CA GLN A 147 -10.20 69.60 17.01
C GLN A 147 -9.87 68.82 18.30
N PHE A 148 -9.17 67.71 18.14
CA PHE A 148 -8.59 66.98 19.27
C PHE A 148 -7.19 67.51 19.56
N ALA A 149 -6.96 68.01 20.77
CA ALA A 149 -5.66 68.55 21.19
C ALA A 149 -5.26 68.01 22.56
N THR A 150 -3.97 68.09 22.89
CA THR A 150 -3.50 67.78 24.25
C THR A 150 -3.42 69.09 25.02
N ILE A 151 -4.20 69.20 26.09
CA ILE A 151 -4.31 70.41 26.91
C ILE A 151 -3.67 70.21 28.28
N SER A 152 -3.38 71.31 28.97
CA SER A 152 -2.90 71.34 30.35
C SER A 152 -3.78 72.29 31.16
N SER A 153 -5.00 71.84 31.47
CA SER A 153 -6.01 72.66 32.12
C SER A 153 -5.55 73.14 33.52
N ALA A 154 -6.05 74.29 33.94
CA ALA A 154 -5.74 74.93 35.22
C ALA A 154 -6.02 74.02 36.45
N ASP A 155 -6.91 73.04 36.30
CA ASP A 155 -7.24 72.04 37.32
C ASP A 155 -6.21 70.89 37.42
N GLY A 156 -5.08 70.99 36.71
CA GLY A 156 -3.99 70.01 36.73
C GLY A 156 -4.19 68.81 35.80
N TYR A 157 -5.23 68.83 34.95
CA TYR A 157 -5.44 67.80 33.93
C TYR A 157 -4.47 67.99 32.75
N GLN A 158 -3.64 66.98 32.50
CA GLN A 158 -2.88 66.87 31.25
C GLN A 158 -3.37 65.66 30.46
N GLY A 159 -3.94 65.91 29.28
CA GLY A 159 -4.47 64.83 28.46
C GLY A 159 -5.17 65.33 27.21
N ARG A 160 -5.74 64.39 26.46
CA ARG A 160 -6.47 64.73 25.22
C ARG A 160 -7.82 65.35 25.56
N ALA A 161 -8.16 66.43 24.88
CA ALA A 161 -9.45 67.08 24.95
C ALA A 161 -10.05 67.26 23.55
N LEU A 162 -11.36 67.26 23.48
CA LEU A 162 -12.13 67.71 22.32
C LEU A 162 -12.42 69.20 22.50
N ILE A 163 -11.92 70.02 21.60
CA ILE A 163 -12.16 71.47 21.60
C ILE A 163 -13.14 71.77 20.48
N ILE A 164 -14.25 72.43 20.79
CA ILE A 164 -15.23 72.91 19.80
C ILE A 164 -15.20 74.43 19.80
N GLY A 165 -15.14 75.02 18.62
CA GLY A 165 -15.19 76.45 18.41
C GLY A 165 -16.39 76.86 17.56
N SER A 166 -17.01 77.99 17.91
CA SER A 166 -18.18 78.52 17.21
C SER A 166 -18.15 80.06 17.21
N PRO A 167 -18.45 80.72 16.07
CA PRO A 167 -18.66 82.16 16.04
C PRO A 167 -19.99 82.52 16.72
N ALA A 168 -20.14 83.71 17.30
CA ALA A 168 -21.46 84.19 17.73
C ALA A 168 -22.42 84.43 16.53
N GLN A 169 -23.75 84.42 16.73
CA GLN A 169 -24.73 84.69 15.64
C GLN A 169 -24.78 86.18 15.33
N ASP A 170 -24.99 86.98 16.37
CA ASP A 170 -25.39 88.39 16.23
C ASP A 170 -24.32 89.38 16.70
N ILE A 171 -23.20 88.89 17.26
CA ILE A 171 -22.07 89.72 17.67
C ILE A 171 -20.91 89.44 16.72
N ASP A 172 -20.56 90.42 15.91
CA ASP A 172 -19.45 90.26 14.98
C ASP A 172 -18.14 90.11 15.74
N ARG A 173 -17.26 89.22 15.26
CA ARG A 173 -15.91 88.97 15.81
C ARG A 173 -15.87 88.43 17.25
N LEU A 174 -16.93 87.78 17.73
CA LEU A 174 -16.95 87.00 18.96
C LEU A 174 -16.79 85.50 18.66
N GLU A 175 -15.76 84.90 19.25
CA GLU A 175 -15.42 83.48 19.17
C GLU A 175 -15.72 82.81 20.52
N ILE A 176 -16.41 81.66 20.47
CA ILE A 176 -16.76 80.85 21.65
C ILE A 176 -16.09 79.50 21.50
N TYR A 177 -15.34 79.08 22.51
CA TYR A 177 -14.68 77.78 22.55
C TYR A 177 -15.11 77.01 23.80
N LEU A 178 -15.35 75.71 23.62
CA LEU A 178 -15.62 74.75 24.70
C LEU A 178 -14.57 73.64 24.64
N ILE A 179 -13.93 73.37 25.77
CA ILE A 179 -12.83 72.42 25.94
C ILE A 179 -13.35 71.25 26.79
N PHE A 180 -13.50 70.07 26.19
CA PHE A 180 -14.00 68.86 26.84
C PHE A 180 -12.85 67.87 27.11
N PRO A 181 -12.42 67.65 28.36
CA PRO A 181 -11.42 66.63 28.67
C PRO A 181 -11.94 65.23 28.34
N LEU A 182 -11.09 64.37 27.75
CA LEU A 182 -11.43 62.98 27.39
C LEU A 182 -10.98 61.96 28.44
N SER A 183 -10.80 62.38 29.70
CA SER A 183 -10.31 61.51 30.77
C SER A 183 -11.23 60.33 31.08
N ASN A 184 -12.54 60.56 31.03
CA ASN A 184 -13.54 59.53 31.35
C ASN A 184 -13.67 58.52 30.21
N GLU A 185 -13.56 59.00 28.98
CA GLU A 185 -13.53 58.22 27.75
C GLU A 185 -12.29 57.33 27.70
N GLN A 186 -11.11 57.89 28.01
CA GLN A 186 -9.85 57.14 28.09
C GLN A 186 -9.90 56.05 29.18
N ARG A 187 -10.37 56.38 30.40
CA ARG A 187 -10.52 55.38 31.47
C ARG A 187 -11.47 54.25 31.07
N SER A 188 -12.58 54.58 30.40
CA SER A 188 -13.54 53.57 29.93
C SER A 188 -12.91 52.66 28.88
N LEU A 189 -12.20 53.22 27.89
CA LEU A 189 -11.47 52.45 26.89
C LEU A 189 -10.37 51.58 27.51
N ASP A 190 -9.63 52.08 28.50
CA ASP A 190 -8.58 51.31 29.18
C ASP A 190 -9.15 50.16 30.02
N LEU A 191 -10.27 50.38 30.72
CA LEU A 191 -11.00 49.31 31.44
C LEU A 191 -11.53 48.26 30.47
N MET A 192 -12.10 48.66 29.33
CA MET A 192 -12.56 47.75 28.29
C MET A 192 -11.40 46.93 27.71
N ARG A 193 -10.29 47.58 27.34
CA ARG A 193 -9.07 46.90 26.85
C ARG A 193 -8.51 45.91 27.88
N GLY A 194 -8.41 46.31 29.14
CA GLY A 194 -7.93 45.46 30.23
C GLY A 194 -8.82 44.22 30.42
N THR A 195 -10.14 44.42 30.47
CA THR A 195 -11.12 43.33 30.59
C THR A 195 -11.05 42.39 29.38
N MET A 196 -10.89 42.93 28.17
CA MET A 196 -10.77 42.15 26.94
C MET A 196 -9.48 41.34 26.88
N LEU A 197 -8.34 41.90 27.32
CA LEU A 197 -7.07 41.18 27.42
C LEU A 197 -7.16 40.03 28.42
N ILE A 198 -7.72 40.28 29.61
CA ILE A 198 -7.93 39.23 30.62
C ILE A 198 -8.84 38.14 30.06
N GLY A 199 -9.96 38.52 29.42
CA GLY A 199 -10.87 37.57 28.77
C GLY A 199 -10.18 36.74 27.68
N GLY A 200 -9.34 37.36 26.85
CA GLY A 200 -8.55 36.66 25.83
C GLY A 200 -7.56 35.65 26.42
N ILE A 201 -6.85 36.03 27.50
CA ILE A 201 -5.94 35.12 28.21
C ILE A 201 -6.70 33.94 28.82
N VAL A 202 -7.82 34.19 29.50
CA VAL A 202 -8.66 33.14 30.08
C VAL A 202 -9.16 32.17 29.00
N LEU A 203 -9.60 32.69 27.86
CA LEU A 203 -10.04 31.87 26.72
C LEU A 203 -8.91 31.01 26.15
N LEU A 204 -7.70 31.55 26.00
CA LEU A 204 -6.53 30.79 25.54
C LEU A 204 -6.15 29.67 26.50
N VAL A 205 -6.17 29.94 27.81
CA VAL A 205 -5.91 28.91 28.83
C VAL A 205 -6.97 27.80 28.77
N LEU A 206 -8.25 28.16 28.63
CA LEU A 206 -9.34 27.20 28.52
C LEU A 206 -9.21 26.34 27.25
N LEU A 207 -8.86 26.94 26.11
CA LEU A 207 -8.58 26.21 24.87
C LEU A 207 -7.39 25.26 25.00
N ALA A 208 -6.31 25.69 25.67
CA ALA A 208 -5.17 24.83 25.95
C ALA A 208 -5.57 23.63 26.83
N ALA A 209 -6.37 23.88 27.88
CA ALA A 209 -6.86 22.83 28.78
C ALA A 209 -7.75 21.82 28.06
N ILE A 210 -8.72 22.28 27.25
CA ILE A 210 -9.58 21.40 26.44
C ILE A 210 -8.75 20.58 25.46
N THR A 211 -7.80 21.21 24.75
CA THR A 211 -6.95 20.49 23.79
C THR A 211 -6.10 19.42 24.48
N ALA A 212 -5.55 19.72 25.67
CA ALA A 212 -4.80 18.76 26.47
C ALA A 212 -5.68 17.58 26.93
N LEU A 213 -6.92 17.86 27.34
CA LEU A 213 -7.90 16.85 27.75
C LEU A 213 -8.27 15.92 26.59
N VAL A 214 -8.67 16.48 25.44
CA VAL A 214 -9.01 15.71 24.23
C VAL A 214 -7.84 14.85 23.77
N THR A 215 -6.61 15.40 23.80
CA THR A 215 -5.42 14.64 23.44
C THR A 215 -5.21 13.44 24.36
N ARG A 216 -5.41 13.63 25.67
CA ARG A 216 -5.20 12.57 26.67
C ARG A 216 -6.28 11.49 26.60
N GLN A 217 -7.52 11.86 26.32
CA GLN A 217 -8.65 10.94 26.27
C GLN A 217 -8.76 10.18 24.95
N VAL A 218 -8.47 10.82 23.81
CA VAL A 218 -8.73 10.22 22.48
C VAL A 218 -7.45 9.86 21.74
N VAL A 219 -6.53 10.81 21.59
CA VAL A 219 -5.36 10.65 20.69
C VAL A 219 -4.34 9.65 21.24
N LEU A 220 -4.07 9.68 22.55
CA LEU A 220 -3.10 8.78 23.18
C LEU A 220 -3.50 7.30 23.09
N PRO A 221 -4.74 6.89 23.46
CA PRO A 221 -5.18 5.49 23.32
C PRO A 221 -5.11 4.97 21.88
N ILE A 222 -5.51 5.76 20.88
CA ILE A 222 -5.43 5.38 19.46
C ILE A 222 -3.98 5.07 19.07
N ARG A 223 -3.04 5.92 19.48
CA ARG A 223 -1.62 5.72 19.18
C ARG A 223 -1.01 4.51 19.89
N SER A 224 -1.50 4.14 21.08
CA SER A 224 -1.10 2.88 21.71
C SER A 224 -1.68 1.67 20.98
N ALA A 225 -2.95 1.72 20.58
CA ALA A 225 -3.60 0.65 19.82
C ALA A 225 -2.84 0.38 18.50
N ALA A 226 -2.56 1.42 17.71
CA ALA A 226 -1.80 1.29 16.47
C ALA A 226 -0.41 0.65 16.67
N ARG A 227 0.31 1.03 17.74
CA ARG A 227 1.62 0.44 18.06
C ARG A 227 1.53 -1.02 18.51
N ILE A 228 0.47 -1.40 19.21
CA ILE A 228 0.24 -2.79 19.63
C ILE A 228 -0.10 -3.63 18.39
N ALA A 229 -0.99 -3.16 17.53
CA ALA A 229 -1.35 -3.84 16.29
C ALA A 229 -0.14 -4.04 15.36
N SER A 230 0.71 -3.01 15.17
CA SER A 230 1.95 -3.14 14.41
C SER A 230 2.90 -4.20 14.99
N ARG A 231 3.12 -4.18 16.31
CA ARG A 231 4.00 -5.18 16.96
C ARG A 231 3.44 -6.59 16.88
N PHE A 232 2.11 -6.74 16.92
CA PHE A 232 1.45 -8.03 16.72
C PHE A 232 1.67 -8.54 15.30
N ALA A 233 1.54 -7.66 14.28
CA ALA A 233 1.83 -7.99 12.88
C ALA A 233 3.31 -8.36 12.64
N ASP A 234 4.25 -7.77 13.41
CA ASP A 234 5.67 -8.11 13.39
C ASP A 234 6.00 -9.45 14.11
N GLY A 235 4.98 -10.25 14.48
CA GLY A 235 5.15 -11.57 15.08
C GLY A 235 5.13 -11.60 16.61
N ARG A 236 4.87 -10.47 17.30
CA ARG A 236 4.72 -10.48 18.77
C ARG A 236 3.30 -10.85 19.19
N LEU A 237 2.93 -12.10 18.98
CA LEU A 237 1.58 -12.65 19.17
C LEU A 237 1.05 -12.60 20.62
N LYS A 238 1.90 -12.28 21.60
CA LYS A 238 1.52 -12.14 23.03
C LYS A 238 1.04 -10.74 23.41
N GLU A 239 1.20 -9.75 22.53
CA GLU A 239 0.75 -8.39 22.82
C GLU A 239 -0.78 -8.33 22.89
N ARG A 240 -1.32 -7.56 23.84
CA ARG A 240 -2.75 -7.35 24.04
C ARG A 240 -3.04 -5.87 24.28
N MET A 241 -4.19 -5.40 23.83
CA MET A 241 -4.65 -4.05 24.13
C MET A 241 -5.31 -4.02 25.52
N LEU A 242 -5.05 -2.95 26.28
CA LEU A 242 -5.77 -2.71 27.53
C LEU A 242 -7.21 -2.32 27.22
N VAL A 243 -8.17 -3.08 27.75
CA VAL A 243 -9.59 -2.72 27.71
C VAL A 243 -9.87 -1.78 28.89
N ARG A 244 -10.35 -0.56 28.61
CA ARG A 244 -10.71 0.43 29.63
C ARG A 244 -12.05 1.06 29.26
N GLY A 245 -13.00 1.03 30.19
CA GLY A 245 -14.34 1.59 29.98
C GLY A 245 -15.23 0.69 29.13
N GLU A 246 -16.33 1.25 28.65
CA GLU A 246 -17.37 0.58 27.84
C GLU A 246 -17.62 1.30 26.51
N ASP A 247 -16.70 2.17 26.11
CA ASP A 247 -16.79 2.97 24.88
C ASP A 247 -16.36 2.18 23.63
N ASP A 248 -16.40 2.84 22.47
CA ASP A 248 -15.98 2.24 21.19
C ASP A 248 -14.50 1.79 21.22
N MET A 249 -13.67 2.42 22.04
CA MET A 249 -12.26 2.04 22.20
C MET A 249 -12.12 0.75 22.99
N ALA A 250 -12.93 0.56 24.03
CA ALA A 250 -13.03 -0.71 24.74
C ALA A 250 -13.50 -1.83 23.82
N ARG A 251 -14.54 -1.57 22.99
CA ARG A 251 -15.04 -2.54 22.00
C ARG A 251 -13.97 -2.93 20.99
N LEU A 252 -13.24 -1.96 20.43
CA LEU A 252 -12.12 -2.21 19.53
C LEU A 252 -11.02 -3.05 20.19
N ALA A 253 -10.67 -2.73 21.44
CA ALA A 253 -9.65 -3.47 22.18
C ALA A 253 -10.08 -4.93 22.45
N MET A 254 -11.36 -5.16 22.77
CA MET A 254 -11.92 -6.51 22.94
C MET A 254 -11.86 -7.30 21.63
N SER A 255 -12.37 -6.75 20.52
CA SER A 255 -12.35 -7.43 19.22
C SER A 255 -10.92 -7.70 18.72
N PHE A 256 -9.97 -6.79 18.97
CA PHE A 256 -8.57 -7.04 18.66
C PHE A 256 -7.99 -8.19 19.50
N ASN A 257 -8.28 -8.23 20.80
CA ASN A 257 -7.78 -9.29 21.67
C ASN A 257 -8.38 -10.66 21.31
N GLU A 258 -9.67 -10.72 20.95
CA GLU A 258 -10.32 -11.94 20.45
C GLU A 258 -9.67 -12.42 19.14
N MET A 259 -9.45 -11.51 18.18
CA MET A 259 -8.72 -11.83 16.95
C MET A 259 -7.30 -12.35 17.25
N ALA A 260 -6.59 -11.67 18.16
CA ALA A 260 -5.22 -12.05 18.55
C ALA A 260 -5.16 -13.43 19.21
N GLU A 261 -6.17 -13.77 20.03
CA GLU A 261 -6.30 -15.09 20.65
C GLU A 261 -6.62 -16.18 19.63
N SER A 262 -7.62 -15.95 18.77
CA SER A 262 -7.97 -16.88 17.69
C SER A 262 -6.77 -17.19 16.78
N LEU A 263 -6.04 -16.15 16.37
CA LEU A 263 -4.88 -16.31 15.50
C LEU A 263 -3.70 -17.01 16.21
N SER A 264 -3.47 -16.70 17.49
CA SER A 264 -2.47 -17.39 18.30
C SER A 264 -2.79 -18.88 18.46
N ASN A 265 -4.06 -19.22 18.66
CA ASN A 265 -4.52 -20.61 18.77
C ASN A 265 -4.36 -21.34 17.42
N GLN A 266 -4.72 -20.71 16.31
CA GLN A 266 -4.56 -21.27 14.97
C GLN A 266 -3.10 -21.59 14.65
N ILE A 267 -2.18 -20.69 14.99
CA ILE A 267 -0.74 -20.88 14.79
C ILE A 267 -0.23 -22.04 15.65
N THR A 268 -0.63 -22.08 16.93
CA THR A 268 -0.23 -23.17 17.84
C THR A 268 -0.71 -24.53 17.32
N GLN A 269 -1.95 -24.61 16.82
CA GLN A 269 -2.50 -25.83 16.23
C GLN A 269 -1.73 -26.27 14.97
N LEU A 270 -1.35 -25.31 14.10
CA LEU A 270 -0.54 -25.60 12.91
C LEU A 270 0.85 -26.13 13.28
N GLU A 271 1.50 -25.52 14.29
CA GLU A 271 2.79 -25.99 14.79
C GLU A 271 2.69 -27.39 15.41
N GLU A 272 1.65 -27.66 16.19
CA GLU A 272 1.40 -28.97 16.79
C GLU A 272 1.13 -30.04 15.73
N PHE A 273 0.28 -29.74 14.74
CA PHE A 273 0.01 -30.64 13.62
C PHE A 273 1.28 -30.94 12.82
N GLY A 274 2.07 -29.91 12.50
CA GLY A 274 3.35 -30.08 11.82
C GLY A 274 4.32 -30.96 12.62
N ASN A 275 4.45 -30.74 13.92
CA ASN A 275 5.29 -31.56 14.79
C ASN A 275 4.82 -33.02 14.87
N LEU A 276 3.50 -33.25 14.95
CA LEU A 276 2.92 -34.58 14.99
C LEU A 276 3.18 -35.34 13.69
N GLN A 277 2.98 -34.68 12.54
CA GLN A 277 3.25 -35.26 11.22
C GLN A 277 4.72 -35.69 11.10
N ARG A 278 5.68 -34.86 11.54
CA ARG A 278 7.11 -35.22 11.53
C ARG A 278 7.42 -36.45 12.38
N ARG A 279 6.90 -36.52 13.61
CA ARG A 279 7.11 -37.68 14.49
C ARG A 279 6.49 -38.94 13.89
N PHE A 280 5.25 -38.84 13.43
CA PHE A 280 4.55 -39.96 12.80
C PHE A 280 5.35 -40.54 11.62
N THR A 281 5.83 -39.70 10.71
CA THR A 281 6.64 -40.16 9.56
C THR A 281 7.94 -40.83 10.00
N SER A 282 8.62 -40.28 11.02
CA SER A 282 9.84 -40.86 11.57
C SER A 282 9.58 -42.22 12.22
N ASP A 283 8.55 -42.31 13.06
CA ASP A 283 8.20 -43.52 13.80
C ASP A 283 7.77 -44.63 12.83
N VAL A 284 6.90 -44.31 11.86
CA VAL A 284 6.49 -45.26 10.82
C VAL A 284 7.68 -45.77 10.01
N SER A 285 8.68 -44.93 9.73
CA SER A 285 9.91 -45.37 9.04
C SER A 285 10.65 -46.46 9.83
N HIS A 286 10.81 -46.27 11.14
CA HIS A 286 11.53 -47.19 12.00
C HIS A 286 10.75 -48.50 12.25
N GLU A 287 9.44 -48.38 12.48
CA GLU A 287 8.56 -49.52 12.75
C GLU A 287 8.37 -50.41 11.51
N LEU A 288 8.44 -49.87 10.29
CA LEU A 288 8.37 -50.66 9.06
C LEU A 288 9.72 -51.25 8.63
N ARG A 289 10.84 -50.56 8.87
CA ARG A 289 12.18 -51.03 8.45
C ARG A 289 12.64 -52.26 9.24
N THR A 290 12.34 -52.34 10.52
CA THR A 290 12.77 -53.46 11.40
C THR A 290 12.17 -54.83 11.00
N PRO A 291 10.84 -54.99 10.85
CA PRO A 291 10.26 -56.26 10.39
C PRO A 291 10.68 -56.58 8.95
N LEU A 292 10.78 -55.55 8.09
CA LEU A 292 11.21 -55.74 6.70
C LEU A 292 12.64 -56.30 6.62
N THR A 293 13.56 -55.77 7.42
CA THR A 293 14.94 -56.28 7.50
C THR A 293 14.98 -57.75 7.94
N THR A 294 14.09 -58.14 8.87
CA THR A 294 14.00 -59.53 9.35
C THR A 294 13.47 -60.47 8.27
N VAL A 295 12.40 -60.08 7.56
CA VAL A 295 11.85 -60.85 6.44
C VAL A 295 12.86 -60.95 5.30
N ARG A 296 13.60 -59.87 5.02
CA ARG A 296 14.69 -59.84 4.03
C ARG A 296 15.81 -60.79 4.40
N MET A 297 16.31 -60.78 5.65
CA MET A 297 17.33 -61.73 6.07
C MET A 297 16.89 -63.19 5.88
N ALA A 298 15.63 -63.52 6.18
CA ALA A 298 15.10 -64.87 5.95
C ALA A 298 15.00 -65.19 4.45
N ALA A 299 14.55 -64.25 3.63
CA ALA A 299 14.48 -64.40 2.17
C ALA A 299 15.86 -64.59 1.53
N ASP A 300 16.84 -63.76 1.93
CA ASP A 300 18.23 -63.83 1.47
C ASP A 300 18.89 -65.16 1.86
N LEU A 301 18.58 -65.69 3.05
CA LEU A 301 19.04 -67.02 3.47
C LEU A 301 18.47 -68.14 2.59
N ILE A 302 17.16 -68.10 2.29
CA ILE A 302 16.51 -69.09 1.42
C ILE A 302 17.07 -68.98 0.00
N HIS A 303 17.26 -67.76 -0.51
CA HIS A 303 17.80 -67.50 -1.84
C HIS A 303 19.29 -67.89 -1.96
N GLY A 304 20.08 -67.72 -0.90
CA GLY A 304 21.48 -68.16 -0.85
C GLY A 304 21.65 -69.68 -0.90
N SER A 305 20.62 -70.45 -0.54
CA SER A 305 20.54 -71.91 -0.69
C SER A 305 19.78 -72.36 -1.96
N SER A 306 19.54 -71.45 -2.92
CA SER A 306 18.67 -71.72 -4.08
C SER A 306 19.15 -72.86 -4.99
N ASP A 307 20.46 -73.14 -5.03
CA ASP A 307 21.05 -74.23 -5.80
C ASP A 307 20.66 -75.63 -5.25
N ASP A 308 20.29 -75.72 -3.97
CA ASP A 308 19.86 -76.96 -3.29
C ASP A 308 18.32 -77.12 -3.26
N LEU A 309 17.58 -76.12 -3.75
CA LEU A 309 16.11 -76.13 -3.78
C LEU A 309 15.57 -76.76 -5.07
N ASP A 310 14.35 -77.28 -5.03
CA ASP A 310 13.59 -77.61 -6.24
C ASP A 310 13.50 -76.36 -7.14
N PRO A 311 13.68 -76.47 -8.48
CA PRO A 311 13.56 -75.36 -9.42
C PRO A 311 12.34 -74.44 -9.20
N ALA A 312 11.20 -74.99 -8.77
CA ALA A 312 10.01 -74.19 -8.46
C ALA A 312 10.20 -73.32 -7.20
N LEU A 313 10.82 -73.86 -6.14
CA LEU A 313 11.10 -73.16 -4.89
C LEU A 313 12.22 -72.11 -5.05
N ALA A 314 13.26 -72.43 -5.83
CA ALA A 314 14.32 -71.48 -6.16
C ALA A 314 13.77 -70.22 -6.86
N ARG A 315 12.87 -70.42 -7.84
CA ARG A 315 12.17 -69.32 -8.51
C ARG A 315 11.24 -68.55 -7.58
N SER A 316 10.54 -69.22 -6.66
CA SER A 316 9.74 -68.53 -5.64
C SER A 316 10.59 -67.67 -4.69
N ALA A 317 11.78 -68.14 -4.30
CA ALA A 317 12.71 -67.37 -3.46
C ALA A 317 13.25 -66.14 -4.19
N GLU A 318 13.65 -66.29 -5.46
CA GLU A 318 14.08 -65.18 -6.33
C GLU A 318 12.98 -64.11 -6.47
N LEU A 319 11.73 -64.53 -6.73
CA LEU A 319 10.59 -63.61 -6.80
C LEU A 319 10.33 -62.88 -5.47
N LEU A 320 10.50 -63.57 -4.34
CA LEU A 320 10.25 -63.00 -3.02
C LEU A 320 11.31 -61.96 -2.64
N VAL A 321 12.59 -62.21 -2.94
CA VAL A 321 13.69 -61.23 -2.76
C VAL A 321 13.45 -59.99 -3.64
N ASN A 322 13.11 -60.19 -4.92
CA ASN A 322 12.81 -59.09 -5.84
C ASN A 322 11.63 -58.22 -5.37
N GLU A 323 10.56 -58.83 -4.83
CA GLU A 323 9.42 -58.08 -4.31
C GLU A 323 9.76 -57.35 -2.99
N LEU A 324 10.63 -57.90 -2.15
CA LEU A 324 11.13 -57.22 -0.94
C LEU A 324 11.99 -56.00 -1.29
N ASP A 325 12.88 -56.11 -2.28
CA ASP A 325 13.65 -54.96 -2.78
C ASP A 325 12.72 -53.86 -3.34
N ARG A 326 11.67 -54.26 -4.06
CA ARG A 326 10.64 -53.34 -4.56
C ARG A 326 9.86 -52.67 -3.44
N PHE A 327 9.48 -53.43 -2.40
CA PHE A 327 8.77 -52.90 -1.25
C PHE A 327 9.63 -51.95 -0.42
N GLU A 328 10.93 -52.24 -0.27
CA GLU A 328 11.88 -51.35 0.41
C GLU A 328 12.06 -50.04 -0.36
N GLY A 329 12.16 -50.11 -1.70
CA GLY A 329 12.17 -48.93 -2.56
C GLY A 329 10.92 -48.07 -2.39
N LEU A 330 9.74 -48.69 -2.45
CA LEU A 330 8.45 -48.04 -2.20
C LEU A 330 8.37 -47.33 -0.85
N LEU A 331 8.81 -48.01 0.20
CA LEU A 331 8.78 -47.50 1.56
C LEU A 331 9.70 -46.27 1.68
N ASN A 332 10.93 -46.36 1.18
CA ASN A 332 11.87 -45.25 1.20
C ASN A 332 11.34 -44.04 0.41
N ASP A 333 10.77 -44.28 -0.78
CA ASP A 333 10.13 -43.26 -1.62
C ASP A 333 8.96 -42.56 -0.90
N LEU A 334 8.06 -43.33 -0.27
CA LEU A 334 6.91 -42.78 0.46
C LEU A 334 7.34 -41.93 1.67
N LEU A 335 8.32 -42.42 2.43
CA LEU A 335 8.83 -41.71 3.60
C LEU A 335 9.54 -40.42 3.21
N GLU A 336 10.21 -40.43 2.07
CA GLU A 336 10.88 -39.23 1.59
C GLU A 336 9.90 -38.15 1.14
N ILE A 337 8.85 -38.54 0.42
CA ILE A 337 7.72 -37.65 0.11
C ILE A 337 7.12 -37.09 1.40
N SER A 338 6.87 -37.94 2.39
CA SER A 338 6.26 -37.51 3.65
C SER A 338 7.15 -36.54 4.45
N ARG A 339 8.49 -36.71 4.40
CA ARG A 339 9.45 -35.74 4.98
C ARG A 339 9.45 -34.40 4.25
N HIS A 340 9.24 -34.42 2.93
CA HIS A 340 9.09 -33.22 2.13
C HIS A 340 7.79 -32.48 2.47
N ASP A 341 6.64 -33.18 2.51
CA ASP A 341 5.35 -32.60 2.88
C ASP A 341 5.36 -31.98 4.29
N ALA A 342 6.15 -32.54 5.21
CA ALA A 342 6.33 -32.01 6.56
C ALA A 342 7.34 -30.84 6.65
N GLY A 343 7.94 -30.43 5.53
CA GLY A 343 8.90 -29.33 5.43
C GLY A 343 10.28 -29.62 6.05
N VAL A 344 10.64 -30.89 6.24
CA VAL A 344 11.88 -31.33 6.92
C VAL A 344 12.97 -31.78 5.94
N ALA A 345 12.69 -31.76 4.64
CA ALA A 345 13.68 -32.12 3.64
C ALA A 345 14.73 -31.00 3.52
N GLU A 346 15.84 -31.14 4.26
CA GLU A 346 17.01 -30.27 4.10
C GLU A 346 17.83 -30.71 2.87
N LEU A 347 18.27 -29.71 2.09
CA LEU A 347 19.18 -29.93 0.96
C LEU A 347 20.62 -29.91 1.43
N GLN A 348 21.39 -30.94 1.11
CA GLN A 348 22.84 -30.92 1.29
C GLN A 348 23.48 -30.34 0.03
N VAL A 349 23.49 -29.01 -0.06
CA VAL A 349 23.99 -28.30 -1.23
C VAL A 349 25.51 -28.36 -1.28
N GLU A 350 26.06 -28.81 -2.39
CA GLU A 350 27.48 -28.78 -2.69
C GLU A 350 27.71 -28.12 -4.05
N SER A 351 28.83 -27.39 -4.20
CA SER A 351 29.23 -26.82 -5.49
C SER A 351 30.06 -27.86 -6.26
N LEU A 352 29.46 -28.48 -7.27
CA LEU A 352 30.08 -29.58 -8.02
C LEU A 352 29.70 -29.56 -9.50
N ASP A 353 30.48 -30.28 -10.31
CA ASP A 353 30.20 -30.46 -11.73
C ASP A 353 29.01 -31.42 -11.93
N VAL A 354 27.88 -30.90 -12.41
CA VAL A 354 26.61 -31.64 -12.59
C VAL A 354 26.78 -32.82 -13.56
N ARG A 355 27.79 -32.78 -14.43
CA ARG A 355 28.14 -33.91 -15.31
C ARG A 355 28.49 -35.17 -14.51
N MET A 356 29.00 -35.02 -13.28
CA MET A 356 29.29 -36.15 -12.39
C MET A 356 28.00 -36.88 -11.99
N CYS A 357 26.95 -36.14 -11.62
CA CYS A 357 25.63 -36.71 -11.30
C CYS A 357 25.01 -37.41 -12.51
N ALA A 358 25.13 -36.80 -13.70
CA ALA A 358 24.67 -37.40 -14.95
C ALA A 358 25.41 -38.70 -15.29
N ARG A 359 26.74 -38.72 -15.16
CA ARG A 359 27.55 -39.93 -15.39
C ARG A 359 27.21 -41.04 -14.40
N ALA A 360 27.02 -40.71 -13.12
CA ALA A 360 26.59 -41.65 -12.09
C ALA A 360 25.23 -42.27 -12.45
N ALA A 361 24.22 -41.45 -12.76
CA ALA A 361 22.90 -41.91 -13.17
C ALA A 361 22.94 -42.82 -14.41
N VAL A 362 23.69 -42.42 -15.45
CA VAL A 362 23.91 -43.21 -16.67
C VAL A 362 24.56 -44.56 -16.35
N SER A 363 25.55 -44.59 -15.46
CA SER A 363 26.24 -45.83 -15.07
C SER A 363 25.29 -46.83 -14.41
N THR A 364 24.39 -46.35 -13.56
CA THR A 364 23.41 -47.14 -12.83
C THR A 364 22.38 -47.78 -13.78
N VAL A 365 21.89 -47.05 -14.78
CA VAL A 365 20.88 -47.56 -15.72
C VAL A 365 21.49 -48.34 -16.90
N ARG A 366 22.82 -48.38 -17.04
CA ARG A 366 23.49 -49.00 -18.19
C ARG A 366 23.22 -50.50 -18.28
N HIS A 367 23.09 -51.18 -17.15
CA HIS A 367 22.74 -52.60 -17.11
C HIS A 367 21.32 -52.82 -17.65
N LEU A 368 20.36 -52.04 -17.16
CA LEU A 368 18.95 -52.06 -17.58
C LEU A 368 18.80 -51.78 -19.09
N ALA A 369 19.55 -50.81 -19.61
CA ALA A 369 19.55 -50.49 -21.04
C ALA A 369 20.05 -51.67 -21.89
N ARG A 370 21.11 -52.37 -21.46
CA ARG A 370 21.65 -53.55 -22.15
C ARG A 370 20.68 -54.73 -22.13
N GLU A 371 20.07 -55.01 -20.99
CA GLU A 371 19.07 -56.08 -20.83
C GLU A 371 17.82 -55.82 -21.68
N SER A 372 17.45 -54.55 -21.83
CA SER A 372 16.31 -54.11 -22.64
C SER A 372 16.63 -53.94 -24.12
N GLY A 373 17.90 -54.07 -24.54
CA GLY A 373 18.33 -53.87 -25.93
C GLY A 373 18.26 -52.42 -26.41
N VAL A 374 18.27 -51.45 -25.51
CA VAL A 374 18.10 -50.02 -25.79
C VAL A 374 19.46 -49.33 -25.91
N GLU A 375 19.67 -48.60 -27.01
CA GLU A 375 20.85 -47.75 -27.18
C GLU A 375 20.67 -46.44 -26.38
N LEU A 376 21.59 -46.15 -25.44
CA LEU A 376 21.60 -44.91 -24.67
C LEU A 376 22.66 -43.95 -25.22
N VAL A 377 22.21 -42.89 -25.90
CA VAL A 377 23.04 -41.84 -26.47
C VAL A 377 23.16 -40.68 -25.49
N VAL A 378 24.39 -40.33 -25.10
CA VAL A 378 24.66 -39.28 -24.11
C VAL A 378 25.45 -38.14 -24.75
N ASP A 379 24.84 -36.95 -24.77
CA ASP A 379 25.38 -35.71 -25.33
C ASP A 379 25.55 -34.67 -24.22
N MET A 380 26.77 -34.53 -23.72
CA MET A 380 27.13 -33.60 -22.64
C MET A 380 28.25 -32.65 -23.10
N PRO A 381 28.32 -31.42 -22.57
CA PRO A 381 29.38 -30.49 -22.93
C PRO A 381 30.74 -30.96 -22.40
N GLU A 382 31.80 -30.65 -23.15
CA GLU A 382 33.18 -30.94 -22.76
C GLU A 382 33.64 -30.06 -21.59
N GLU A 383 33.07 -28.87 -21.45
CA GLU A 383 33.35 -27.95 -20.35
C GLU A 383 32.62 -28.34 -19.06
N PRO A 384 33.23 -28.16 -17.88
CA PRO A 384 32.59 -28.37 -16.57
C PRO A 384 31.39 -27.46 -16.35
N LEU A 385 30.27 -28.04 -15.88
CA LEU A 385 29.09 -27.28 -15.48
C LEU A 385 28.95 -27.33 -13.97
N VAL A 386 29.57 -26.36 -13.29
CA VAL A 386 29.55 -26.27 -11.82
C VAL A 386 28.24 -25.62 -11.37
N ALA A 387 27.47 -26.32 -10.54
CA ALA A 387 26.24 -25.82 -9.94
C ALA A 387 26.15 -26.14 -8.44
N GLU A 388 25.40 -25.33 -7.70
CA GLU A 388 25.06 -25.57 -6.30
C GLU A 388 23.89 -26.54 -6.19
N VAL A 389 24.20 -27.84 -6.03
CA VAL A 389 23.19 -28.92 -6.04
C VAL A 389 23.46 -29.97 -4.97
N ASP A 390 22.42 -30.72 -4.59
CA ASP A 390 22.56 -31.97 -3.84
C ASP A 390 22.79 -33.12 -4.85
N PRO A 391 24.02 -33.68 -4.91
CA PRO A 391 24.38 -34.65 -5.94
C PRO A 391 23.49 -35.90 -5.90
N ARG A 392 23.10 -36.34 -4.70
CA ARG A 392 22.32 -37.58 -4.50
C ARG A 392 20.91 -37.42 -5.06
N ARG A 393 20.30 -36.25 -4.84
CA ARG A 393 18.96 -35.93 -5.35
C ARG A 393 18.98 -35.73 -6.85
N VAL A 394 19.95 -34.99 -7.39
CA VAL A 394 20.06 -34.80 -8.85
C VAL A 394 20.31 -36.13 -9.56
N GLU A 395 21.21 -36.98 -9.04
CA GLU A 395 21.42 -38.33 -9.57
C GLU A 395 20.12 -39.14 -9.57
N ARG A 396 19.34 -39.08 -8.48
CA ARG A 396 18.05 -39.76 -8.38
C ARG A 396 17.05 -39.28 -9.44
N VAL A 397 16.90 -37.96 -9.61
CA VAL A 397 16.02 -37.40 -10.66
C VAL A 397 16.41 -37.99 -12.01
N LEU A 398 17.70 -37.91 -12.37
CA LEU A 398 18.19 -38.40 -13.65
C LEU A 398 18.01 -39.90 -13.82
N ARG A 399 18.27 -40.69 -12.78
CA ARG A 399 18.04 -42.14 -12.79
C ARG A 399 16.57 -42.46 -13.03
N ASN A 400 15.64 -41.77 -12.37
CA ASN A 400 14.21 -41.99 -12.54
C ASN A 400 13.74 -41.60 -13.95
N LEU A 401 14.23 -40.49 -14.50
CA LEU A 401 13.93 -40.08 -15.88
C LEU A 401 14.48 -41.09 -16.90
N LEU A 402 15.74 -41.52 -16.74
CA LEU A 402 16.38 -42.48 -17.64
C LEU A 402 15.74 -43.87 -17.57
N ALA A 403 15.42 -44.37 -16.38
CA ALA A 403 14.74 -45.65 -16.21
C ALA A 403 13.36 -45.64 -16.88
N ASN A 404 12.60 -44.56 -16.69
CA ASN A 404 11.31 -44.40 -17.37
C ASN A 404 11.48 -44.35 -18.90
N ALA A 405 12.46 -43.60 -19.40
CA ALA A 405 12.72 -43.51 -20.84
C ALA A 405 13.09 -44.88 -21.43
N ILE A 406 13.92 -45.68 -20.75
CA ILE A 406 14.31 -47.03 -21.18
C ILE A 406 13.08 -47.96 -21.20
N ASP A 407 12.31 -48.00 -20.12
CA ASP A 407 11.13 -48.86 -19.99
C ASP A 407 10.05 -48.56 -21.05
N HIS A 408 9.95 -47.31 -21.48
CA HIS A 408 8.92 -46.84 -22.42
C HIS A 408 9.40 -46.69 -23.86
N SER A 409 10.69 -46.83 -24.13
CA SER A 409 11.32 -46.65 -25.46
C SER A 409 10.92 -47.66 -26.54
N GLU A 410 10.28 -48.78 -26.17
CA GLU A 410 9.98 -49.91 -27.07
C GLU A 410 11.24 -50.46 -27.78
N GLY A 411 12.42 -50.38 -27.15
CA GLY A 411 13.69 -50.84 -27.72
C GLY A 411 14.37 -49.81 -28.62
N LYS A 412 13.77 -48.63 -28.85
CA LYS A 412 14.37 -47.55 -29.65
C LYS A 412 15.39 -46.74 -28.83
N PRO A 413 16.31 -46.01 -29.48
CA PRO A 413 17.33 -45.24 -28.78
C PRO A 413 16.77 -44.17 -27.83
N VAL A 414 17.40 -44.02 -26.67
CA VAL A 414 17.13 -42.96 -25.69
C VAL A 414 18.26 -41.93 -25.74
N LEU A 415 17.92 -40.64 -25.85
CA LEU A 415 18.86 -39.53 -25.90
C LEU A 415 18.85 -38.76 -24.57
N MET A 416 20.02 -38.60 -23.97
CA MET A 416 20.25 -37.67 -22.86
C MET A 416 21.11 -36.51 -23.33
N ARG A 417 20.61 -35.27 -23.25
CA ARG A 417 21.35 -34.07 -23.62
C ARG A 417 21.45 -33.11 -22.42
N MET A 418 22.63 -32.56 -22.18
CA MET A 418 22.87 -31.56 -21.13
C MET A 418 23.45 -30.28 -21.73
N ARG A 419 23.00 -29.09 -21.31
CA ARG A 419 23.63 -27.80 -21.65
C ARG A 419 23.52 -26.84 -20.47
N GLY A 420 24.47 -25.93 -20.35
CA GLY A 420 24.45 -24.85 -19.37
C GLY A 420 24.47 -23.50 -20.04
N ASP A 421 23.87 -22.52 -19.39
CA ASP A 421 23.87 -21.11 -19.76
C ASP A 421 24.16 -20.29 -18.49
N ALA A 422 25.36 -19.72 -18.44
CA ALA A 422 25.81 -18.92 -17.30
C ALA A 422 25.04 -17.60 -17.18
N ASP A 423 24.64 -16.99 -18.31
CA ASP A 423 23.91 -15.72 -18.34
C ASP A 423 22.47 -15.90 -17.87
N ALA A 424 21.85 -17.03 -18.27
CA ALA A 424 20.54 -17.43 -17.78
C ALA A 424 20.56 -18.09 -16.39
N ASN A 425 21.74 -18.27 -15.77
CA ASN A 425 21.92 -18.98 -14.50
C ASN A 425 21.25 -20.37 -14.52
N ALA A 426 21.36 -21.14 -15.61
CA ALA A 426 20.58 -22.36 -15.80
C ALA A 426 21.43 -23.52 -16.36
N VAL A 427 21.27 -24.71 -15.78
CA VAL A 427 21.66 -25.98 -16.39
C VAL A 427 20.41 -26.76 -16.76
N ALA A 428 20.32 -27.22 -18.00
CA ALA A 428 19.23 -28.05 -18.48
C ALA A 428 19.71 -29.44 -18.89
N ILE A 429 18.91 -30.43 -18.55
CA ILE A 429 19.10 -31.84 -18.89
C ILE A 429 17.80 -32.35 -19.49
N VAL A 430 17.86 -32.80 -20.74
CA VAL A 430 16.73 -33.39 -21.46
C VAL A 430 16.98 -34.89 -21.61
N VAL A 431 16.00 -35.69 -21.21
CA VAL A 431 15.96 -37.14 -21.47
C VAL A 431 14.79 -37.40 -22.40
N ARG A 432 15.07 -37.98 -23.56
CA ARG A 432 14.10 -38.23 -24.63
C ARG A 432 14.09 -39.69 -25.03
N ASP A 433 12.91 -40.28 -25.05
CA ASP A 433 12.64 -41.57 -25.69
C ASP A 433 11.89 -41.39 -27.02
N GLN A 434 11.82 -42.46 -27.81
CA GLN A 434 11.09 -42.52 -29.08
C GLN A 434 9.96 -43.56 -29.05
N GLY A 435 9.49 -43.89 -27.85
CA GLY A 435 8.60 -45.01 -27.63
C GLY A 435 7.12 -44.66 -27.74
N VAL A 436 6.32 -45.18 -26.81
CA VAL A 436 4.85 -45.07 -26.83
C VAL A 436 4.38 -43.62 -26.79
N GLY A 437 5.11 -42.74 -26.09
CA GLY A 437 4.75 -41.35 -25.86
C GLY A 437 3.63 -41.15 -24.84
N LEU A 438 3.10 -39.93 -24.78
CA LEU A 438 2.07 -39.48 -23.85
C LEU A 438 0.80 -39.08 -24.61
N ARG A 439 -0.38 -39.34 -24.04
CA ARG A 439 -1.64 -38.81 -24.61
C ARG A 439 -1.76 -37.31 -24.30
N PRO A 440 -2.49 -36.53 -25.12
CA PRO A 440 -2.70 -35.11 -24.84
C PRO A 440 -3.30 -34.88 -23.45
N GLY A 441 -2.64 -34.06 -22.64
CA GLY A 441 -3.00 -33.76 -21.25
C GLY A 441 -2.31 -34.64 -20.21
N GLU A 442 -1.74 -35.78 -20.60
CA GLU A 442 -0.99 -36.65 -19.69
C GLU A 442 0.36 -36.03 -19.27
N GLU A 443 0.92 -35.11 -20.06
CA GLU A 443 2.19 -34.44 -19.77
C GLU A 443 2.19 -33.65 -18.45
N LYS A 444 1.01 -33.28 -17.94
CA LYS A 444 0.85 -32.67 -16.61
C LYS A 444 0.55 -33.70 -15.52
N LEU A 445 -0.11 -34.79 -15.88
CA LEU A 445 -0.55 -35.82 -14.95
C LEU A 445 0.56 -36.80 -14.59
N VAL A 446 1.58 -36.97 -15.45
CA VAL A 446 2.74 -37.84 -15.23
C VAL A 446 3.51 -37.56 -13.93
N PHE A 447 3.37 -36.35 -13.39
CA PHE A 447 4.00 -35.93 -12.15
C PHE A 447 3.14 -36.19 -10.90
N ASN A 448 1.89 -36.62 -11.07
CA ASN A 448 1.01 -36.94 -9.95
C ASN A 448 1.44 -38.25 -9.26
N ARG A 449 1.27 -38.29 -7.95
CA ARG A 449 1.60 -39.48 -7.13
C ARG A 449 0.76 -40.68 -7.57
N PHE A 450 1.42 -41.83 -7.72
CA PHE A 450 0.82 -43.12 -8.13
C PHE A 450 0.18 -43.11 -9.52
N TRP A 451 0.41 -42.06 -10.32
CA TRP A 451 -0.20 -41.96 -11.64
C TRP A 451 0.50 -42.88 -12.64
N ARG A 452 -0.30 -43.54 -13.51
CA ARG A 452 0.16 -44.45 -14.57
C ARG A 452 -0.77 -44.35 -15.78
N SER A 453 -0.23 -44.34 -16.99
CA SER A 453 -1.01 -44.24 -18.24
C SER A 453 -1.79 -45.51 -18.61
N ASP A 454 -1.36 -46.70 -18.15
CA ASP A 454 -2.08 -47.98 -18.33
C ASP A 454 -1.66 -49.02 -17.25
N PRO A 455 -2.56 -49.44 -16.34
CA PRO A 455 -2.25 -50.42 -15.28
C PRO A 455 -2.01 -51.85 -15.78
N SER A 456 -2.47 -52.19 -16.98
CA SER A 456 -2.56 -53.58 -17.48
C SER A 456 -1.31 -54.08 -18.22
N ARG A 457 -0.35 -53.19 -18.53
CA ARG A 457 0.87 -53.54 -19.26
C ARG A 457 1.91 -54.13 -18.30
N MET A 458 2.18 -55.44 -18.43
CA MET A 458 3.32 -56.09 -17.79
C MET A 458 4.61 -55.41 -18.26
N ARG A 459 5.28 -54.68 -17.36
CA ARG A 459 6.66 -54.24 -17.55
C ARG A 459 7.60 -55.21 -16.85
N ARG A 460 8.84 -55.30 -17.34
CA ARG A 460 9.93 -56.04 -16.68
C ARG A 460 10.43 -55.31 -15.41
N SER A 461 10.32 -53.98 -15.38
CA SER A 461 10.62 -53.13 -14.23
C SER A 461 9.30 -52.58 -13.65
N GLY A 462 8.90 -53.09 -12.49
CA GLY A 462 7.62 -52.75 -11.85
C GLY A 462 7.63 -51.38 -11.16
N GLY A 463 7.56 -50.29 -11.93
CA GLY A 463 7.53 -48.92 -11.38
C GLY A 463 6.28 -48.60 -10.53
N THR A 464 6.49 -47.83 -9.46
CA THR A 464 5.52 -47.53 -8.39
C THR A 464 4.60 -46.35 -8.69
N GLY A 465 4.92 -45.57 -9.73
CA GLY A 465 4.27 -44.29 -10.02
C GLY A 465 4.68 -43.14 -9.09
N LEU A 466 5.69 -43.34 -8.22
CA LEU A 466 6.22 -42.28 -7.33
C LEU A 466 7.50 -41.61 -7.87
N GLY A 467 8.24 -42.27 -8.76
CA GLY A 467 9.54 -41.79 -9.21
C GLY A 467 9.52 -40.40 -9.85
N LEU A 468 8.48 -40.07 -10.64
CA LEU A 468 8.34 -38.76 -11.29
C LEU A 468 7.84 -37.67 -10.33
N SER A 469 6.94 -37.98 -9.39
CA SER A 469 6.51 -37.00 -8.38
C SER A 469 7.70 -36.59 -7.49
N ILE A 470 8.47 -37.58 -7.03
CA ILE A 470 9.71 -37.37 -6.27
C ILE A 470 10.71 -36.51 -7.05
N SER A 471 10.79 -36.73 -8.36
CA SER A 471 11.69 -35.97 -9.23
C SER A 471 11.29 -34.49 -9.32
N VAL A 472 9.99 -34.19 -9.33
CA VAL A 472 9.48 -32.81 -9.28
C VAL A 472 9.77 -32.17 -7.93
N GLU A 473 9.56 -32.90 -6.82
CA GLU A 473 9.82 -32.41 -5.48
C GLU A 473 11.32 -32.12 -5.26
N ASP A 474 12.20 -33.02 -5.72
CA ASP A 474 13.66 -32.78 -5.74
C ASP A 474 14.03 -31.57 -6.60
N ALA A 475 13.45 -31.41 -7.80
CA ALA A 475 13.72 -30.26 -8.65
C ALA A 475 13.26 -28.94 -7.99
N ASN A 476 12.09 -28.93 -7.36
CA ASN A 476 11.54 -27.76 -6.66
C ASN A 476 12.38 -27.36 -5.45
N LEU A 477 12.89 -28.34 -4.69
CA LEU A 477 13.80 -28.10 -3.57
C LEU A 477 15.10 -27.39 -4.00
N HIS A 478 15.55 -27.63 -5.24
CA HIS A 478 16.69 -26.95 -5.86
C HIS A 478 16.33 -25.61 -6.54
N GLU A 479 15.09 -25.10 -6.37
CA GLU A 479 14.58 -23.93 -7.10
C GLU A 479 14.57 -24.11 -8.63
N GLY A 480 14.56 -25.37 -9.08
CA GLY A 480 14.52 -25.76 -10.48
C GLY A 480 13.10 -25.99 -11.00
N LYS A 481 13.03 -26.53 -12.22
CA LYS A 481 11.79 -26.94 -12.90
C LYS A 481 11.98 -28.29 -13.57
N LEU A 482 10.97 -29.13 -13.49
CA LEU A 482 10.88 -30.37 -14.25
C LEU A 482 9.63 -30.32 -15.14
N GLU A 483 9.82 -30.53 -16.44
CA GLU A 483 8.77 -30.42 -17.44
C GLU A 483 8.73 -31.68 -18.32
N ALA A 484 7.55 -32.00 -18.86
CA ALA A 484 7.36 -33.13 -19.76
C ALA A 484 6.63 -32.69 -21.03
N TRP A 485 6.96 -33.36 -22.13
CA TRP A 485 6.26 -33.31 -23.40
C TRP A 485 6.22 -34.72 -23.98
N GLY A 486 5.17 -35.06 -24.71
CA GLY A 486 5.13 -36.32 -25.43
C GLY A 486 3.96 -36.37 -26.40
N GLU A 487 4.09 -37.23 -27.40
CA GLU A 487 3.07 -37.48 -28.40
C GLU A 487 3.05 -38.98 -28.73
N ILE A 488 1.86 -39.53 -28.86
CA ILE A 488 1.66 -40.97 -29.08
C ILE A 488 2.40 -41.41 -30.34
N GLY A 489 3.27 -42.42 -30.22
CA GLY A 489 4.06 -42.99 -31.32
C GLY A 489 5.30 -42.17 -31.71
N VAL A 490 5.49 -40.97 -31.16
CA VAL A 490 6.69 -40.12 -31.35
C VAL A 490 7.66 -40.25 -30.18
N GLY A 491 7.14 -40.50 -28.97
CA GLY A 491 7.90 -40.65 -27.73
C GLY A 491 7.63 -39.55 -26.71
N ALA A 492 8.38 -39.54 -25.62
CA ALA A 492 8.33 -38.50 -24.59
C ALA A 492 9.69 -37.82 -24.37
N SER A 493 9.65 -36.61 -23.83
CA SER A 493 10.79 -35.74 -23.55
C SER A 493 10.60 -35.10 -22.18
N PHE A 494 11.53 -35.35 -21.27
CA PHE A 494 11.54 -34.78 -19.93
C PHE A 494 12.71 -33.81 -19.80
N ARG A 495 12.45 -32.58 -19.33
CA ARG A 495 13.45 -31.53 -19.17
C ARG A 495 13.57 -31.11 -17.72
N LEU A 496 14.72 -31.39 -17.11
CA LEU A 496 15.12 -30.86 -15.81
C LEU A 496 15.93 -29.58 -16.02
N THR A 497 15.53 -28.48 -15.40
CA THR A 497 16.27 -27.21 -15.40
C THR A 497 16.59 -26.80 -13.95
N LEU A 498 17.87 -26.64 -13.63
CA LEU A 498 18.34 -26.25 -12.28
C LEU A 498 19.13 -24.94 -12.35
N PRO A 499 19.12 -24.10 -11.29
CA PRO A 499 19.98 -22.93 -11.24
C PRO A 499 21.45 -23.31 -11.03
N LEU A 500 22.38 -22.56 -11.65
CA LEU A 500 23.82 -22.75 -11.39
C LEU A 500 24.20 -22.23 -9.99
N VAL A 501 23.65 -21.07 -9.60
CA VAL A 501 23.79 -20.46 -8.27
C VAL A 501 22.42 -20.31 -7.64
N ARG A 502 22.24 -20.81 -6.40
CA ARG A 502 20.96 -20.71 -5.69
C ARG A 502 20.64 -19.27 -5.30
N GLY A 503 19.35 -18.94 -5.20
CA GLY A 503 18.88 -17.60 -4.86
C GLY A 503 19.04 -16.55 -5.96
N ARG A 504 19.68 -16.87 -7.09
CA ARG A 504 19.61 -16.06 -8.32
C ARG A 504 18.43 -16.51 -9.18
N LYS A 505 17.81 -15.55 -9.87
CA LYS A 505 16.64 -15.82 -10.73
C LYS A 505 17.02 -16.82 -11.83
N LEU A 506 16.28 -17.93 -11.91
CA LEU A 506 16.40 -18.90 -13.00
C LEU A 506 15.90 -18.29 -14.31
N GLY A 507 16.77 -18.24 -15.32
CA GLY A 507 16.46 -17.75 -16.66
C GLY A 507 15.78 -18.81 -17.54
N THR A 508 15.82 -18.58 -18.85
CA THR A 508 15.27 -19.52 -19.84
C THR A 508 16.11 -20.79 -19.90
N SER A 509 15.47 -21.94 -20.08
CA SER A 509 16.18 -23.22 -20.23
C SER A 509 17.00 -23.24 -21.54
N PRO A 510 18.30 -23.60 -21.51
CA PRO A 510 19.15 -23.67 -22.70
C PRO A 510 18.80 -24.81 -23.67
N LEU A 511 17.91 -25.72 -23.28
CA LEU A 511 17.43 -26.82 -24.13
C LEU A 511 15.93 -26.69 -24.37
N THR A 512 15.48 -26.95 -25.60
CA THR A 512 14.05 -27.02 -25.94
C THR A 512 13.43 -28.32 -25.41
N LEU A 513 12.17 -28.24 -24.96
CA LEU A 513 11.41 -29.39 -24.48
C LEU A 513 10.84 -30.21 -25.65
N GLU A 514 10.28 -29.52 -26.65
CA GLU A 514 9.73 -30.13 -27.88
C GLU A 514 10.87 -30.43 -28.89
N PRO A 515 10.81 -31.58 -29.58
CA PRO A 515 11.68 -31.86 -30.71
C PRO A 515 11.52 -30.82 -31.82
N PRO A 516 12.59 -30.42 -32.53
CA PRO A 516 12.43 -29.68 -33.77
C PRO A 516 11.65 -30.53 -34.77
N LYS A 517 10.53 -30.01 -35.30
CA LYS A 517 9.77 -30.66 -36.37
C LYS A 517 10.69 -30.80 -37.59
N VAL A 518 11.07 -32.03 -37.94
CA VAL A 518 11.75 -32.29 -39.21
C VAL A 518 10.75 -31.95 -40.31
N ARG A 519 10.95 -30.84 -41.02
CA ARG A 519 10.21 -30.57 -42.26
C ARG A 519 10.59 -31.70 -43.23
N GLY A 520 9.60 -32.49 -43.63
CA GLY A 520 9.78 -33.51 -44.66
C GLY A 520 10.42 -32.92 -45.90
N THR A 521 11.24 -33.73 -46.56
CA THR A 521 11.86 -33.48 -47.87
C THR A 521 10.91 -32.75 -48.81
N VAL A 522 11.27 -31.53 -49.21
CA VAL A 522 10.56 -30.82 -50.29
C VAL A 522 10.71 -31.68 -51.55
N SER A 523 9.60 -32.06 -52.18
CA SER A 523 9.63 -32.75 -53.46
C SER A 523 10.38 -31.89 -54.49
N PRO A 524 11.23 -32.46 -55.37
CA PRO A 524 11.89 -31.70 -56.43
C PRO A 524 10.92 -30.85 -57.28
N GLU A 525 9.67 -31.29 -57.41
CA GLU A 525 8.61 -30.55 -58.11
C GLU A 525 8.21 -29.24 -57.41
N GLN A 526 8.23 -29.21 -56.06
CA GLN A 526 7.95 -27.99 -55.29
C GLN A 526 9.10 -26.99 -55.36
N LEU A 527 10.35 -27.48 -55.41
CA LEU A 527 11.52 -26.63 -55.60
C LEU A 527 11.56 -26.02 -57.02
N ALA A 528 11.10 -26.77 -58.03
CA ALA A 528 11.00 -26.30 -59.41
C ALA A 528 9.92 -25.21 -59.58
N LEU A 529 8.81 -25.31 -58.85
CA LEU A 529 7.74 -24.31 -58.84
C LEU A 529 8.15 -22.98 -58.20
N ASP A 530 8.96 -23.00 -57.14
CA ASP A 530 9.48 -21.79 -56.48
C ASP A 530 10.55 -21.07 -57.30
N ILE A 531 11.37 -21.80 -58.07
CA ILE A 531 12.38 -21.21 -58.97
C ILE A 531 11.72 -20.57 -60.20
N ALA A 532 10.68 -21.20 -60.76
CA ALA A 532 9.94 -20.70 -61.92
C ALA A 532 9.10 -19.42 -61.63
N GLY A 533 8.87 -19.09 -60.36
CA GLY A 533 8.17 -17.88 -59.92
C GLY A 533 9.08 -16.69 -59.58
N SER A 534 10.40 -16.81 -59.69
CA SER A 534 11.34 -15.73 -59.34
C SER A 534 12.03 -15.14 -60.58
N ASP A 535 12.02 -13.80 -60.70
CA ASP A 535 12.79 -13.02 -61.69
C ASP A 535 14.31 -13.11 -61.41
N ALA A 536 14.86 -14.31 -61.48
CA ALA A 536 16.28 -14.57 -61.25
C ALA A 536 17.09 -14.37 -62.54
N SER A 537 18.20 -13.63 -62.43
CA SER A 537 19.14 -13.39 -63.53
C SER A 537 19.71 -14.69 -64.10
N PRO A 538 19.95 -14.80 -65.43
CA PRO A 538 20.43 -16.02 -66.09
C PRO A 538 21.72 -16.63 -65.48
N ALA A 539 22.55 -15.86 -64.77
CA ALA A 539 23.72 -16.37 -64.06
C ALA A 539 23.40 -17.24 -62.82
N ALA A 540 22.22 -17.05 -62.20
CA ALA A 540 21.76 -17.85 -61.06
C ALA A 540 21.24 -19.23 -61.51
N ILE A 541 20.68 -19.33 -62.73
CA ILE A 541 20.17 -20.57 -63.31
C ILE A 541 21.34 -21.50 -63.69
N GLU A 542 22.44 -20.95 -64.22
CA GLU A 542 23.63 -21.72 -64.60
C GLU A 542 24.36 -22.29 -63.37
N SER A 543 24.35 -21.55 -62.25
CA SER A 543 24.92 -22.01 -60.97
C SER A 543 24.05 -23.09 -60.30
N ALA A 544 22.73 -23.04 -60.44
CA ALA A 544 21.82 -24.06 -59.91
C ALA A 544 21.87 -25.38 -60.70
N ALA A 545 22.04 -25.30 -62.03
CA ALA A 545 22.20 -26.49 -62.88
C ALA A 545 23.49 -27.27 -62.56
N ALA A 546 24.58 -26.57 -62.21
CA ALA A 546 25.85 -27.20 -61.82
C ALA A 546 25.77 -27.96 -60.48
N VAL A 547 24.90 -27.53 -59.55
CA VAL A 547 24.70 -28.22 -58.26
C VAL A 547 23.84 -29.48 -58.43
N LEU A 548 22.84 -29.46 -59.32
CA LEU A 548 21.98 -30.61 -59.61
C LEU A 548 22.73 -31.75 -60.31
N ASP A 549 23.69 -31.45 -61.19
CA ASP A 549 24.52 -32.48 -61.86
C ASP A 549 25.48 -33.19 -60.87
N SER A 550 25.86 -32.51 -59.79
CA SER A 550 26.68 -33.10 -58.71
C SER A 550 25.90 -33.97 -57.72
N ALA A 551 24.57 -33.82 -57.65
CA ALA A 551 23.70 -34.60 -56.76
C ALA A 551 23.22 -35.91 -57.42
N ALA A 552 23.11 -35.94 -58.74
CA ALA A 552 22.67 -37.12 -59.51
C ALA A 552 23.69 -38.29 -59.51
N THR A 553 24.94 -38.06 -59.11
CA THR A 553 25.99 -39.09 -59.05
C THR A 553 26.10 -39.81 -57.69
N ALA A 554 25.29 -39.43 -56.69
CA ALA A 554 25.35 -40.02 -55.34
C ALA A 554 24.25 -41.07 -55.04
N GLU A 555 23.23 -41.23 -55.90
CA GLU A 555 22.11 -42.16 -55.66
C GLU A 555 22.29 -43.58 -56.24
N GLU A 556 23.45 -43.90 -56.85
CA GLU A 556 23.68 -45.19 -57.51
C GLU A 556 24.29 -46.29 -56.62
N LEU A 557 24.21 -46.20 -55.27
CA LEU A 557 24.92 -47.14 -54.39
C LEU A 557 24.12 -47.84 -53.27
N ILE A 558 22.80 -47.68 -53.18
CA ILE A 558 22.00 -48.48 -52.23
C ILE A 558 20.68 -48.95 -52.87
N ALA A 559 20.77 -49.93 -53.76
CA ALA A 559 19.64 -50.77 -54.15
C ALA A 559 20.08 -52.24 -54.14
N GLY A 560 19.62 -53.00 -53.15
CA GLY A 560 19.92 -54.41 -53.01
C GLY A 560 18.82 -55.18 -52.26
N ILE A 561 18.05 -55.93 -53.06
CA ILE A 561 17.27 -57.15 -52.74
C ILE A 561 15.74 -56.95 -52.48
N PRO A 562 14.87 -57.83 -53.04
CA PRO A 562 13.66 -57.44 -53.79
C PRO A 562 12.31 -57.84 -53.16
N GLU A 563 11.22 -57.29 -53.71
CA GLU A 563 9.84 -57.71 -53.45
C GLU A 563 9.34 -58.78 -54.44
N THR A 564 8.54 -59.70 -53.90
CA THR A 564 7.55 -60.56 -54.59
C THR A 564 6.25 -60.41 -53.78
N GLY A 565 5.04 -60.22 -54.30
CA GLY A 565 4.51 -60.09 -55.64
C GLY A 565 2.96 -60.15 -55.56
N THR A 566 2.30 -59.44 -56.47
CA THR A 566 0.97 -59.68 -57.07
C THR A 566 -0.35 -59.49 -56.28
N SER A 567 -1.15 -58.58 -56.86
CA SER A 567 -2.56 -58.15 -56.67
C SER A 567 -3.63 -59.21 -57.07
N PRO A 568 -4.92 -58.85 -57.38
CA PRO A 568 -6.01 -58.18 -56.62
C PRO A 568 -7.37 -58.95 -56.76
N LEU A 569 -8.50 -58.35 -56.29
CA LEU A 569 -9.92 -58.41 -56.78
C LEU A 569 -10.80 -57.84 -55.63
N GLY A 570 -11.84 -57.01 -55.75
CA GLY A 570 -12.67 -56.53 -56.85
C GLY A 570 -14.15 -56.55 -56.41
N PHE A 571 -14.85 -55.39 -56.48
CA PHE A 571 -16.32 -55.18 -56.42
C PHE A 571 -17.01 -55.37 -55.04
N ASP A 572 -18.09 -54.66 -54.64
CA ASP A 572 -19.11 -53.90 -55.37
C ASP A 572 -19.86 -52.95 -54.39
N THR A 573 -20.52 -51.91 -54.91
CA THR A 573 -21.49 -51.05 -54.18
C THR A 573 -22.92 -51.37 -54.65
N PRO A 574 -23.99 -51.09 -53.88
CA PRO A 574 -24.86 -49.98 -54.31
C PRO A 574 -25.58 -49.18 -53.18
N ALA A 575 -26.16 -48.05 -53.62
CA ALA A 575 -26.97 -47.01 -52.95
C ALA A 575 -28.31 -47.52 -52.33
N ALA A 576 -29.16 -46.80 -51.59
CA ALA A 576 -29.47 -45.36 -51.45
C ALA A 576 -30.35 -45.11 -50.18
N GLY A 577 -30.47 -43.85 -49.72
CA GLY A 577 -31.56 -43.39 -48.82
C GLY A 577 -31.25 -42.12 -48.02
N PHE A 578 -31.74 -40.97 -48.48
CA PHE A 578 -31.57 -39.60 -47.93
C PHE A 578 -32.43 -39.32 -46.67
N GLU A 579 -31.94 -38.46 -45.76
CA GLU A 579 -32.51 -37.12 -45.49
C GLU A 579 -31.66 -36.31 -44.48
N ALA A 580 -31.58 -35.00 -44.71
CA ALA A 580 -30.82 -34.00 -43.96
C ALA A 580 -31.77 -33.11 -43.13
N VAL A 581 -31.25 -32.45 -42.09
CA VAL A 581 -31.28 -30.99 -41.85
C VAL A 581 -30.74 -30.66 -40.43
N ASP A 582 -29.87 -29.66 -40.41
CA ASP A 582 -29.17 -28.95 -39.32
C ASP A 582 -30.09 -28.40 -38.19
N PRO A 583 -29.58 -28.07 -36.97
CA PRO A 583 -28.98 -26.74 -36.81
C PRO A 583 -27.85 -26.59 -35.76
N ALA A 584 -26.94 -25.66 -36.04
CA ALA A 584 -26.00 -25.04 -35.11
C ALA A 584 -26.57 -23.75 -34.48
N PHE A 585 -26.22 -23.45 -33.22
CA PHE A 585 -26.15 -22.12 -32.56
C PHE A 585 -25.78 -22.28 -31.06
N PRO A 586 -25.41 -21.23 -30.29
CA PRO A 586 -24.26 -20.30 -30.40
C PRO A 586 -23.44 -20.15 -29.09
N SER A 587 -22.33 -19.43 -29.23
CA SER A 587 -21.52 -18.80 -28.18
C SER A 587 -22.10 -17.45 -27.67
N THR A 588 -21.79 -17.11 -26.42
CA THR A 588 -22.24 -15.94 -25.66
C THR A 588 -21.39 -14.67 -25.92
N THR A 589 -22.04 -13.51 -25.83
CA THR A 589 -21.43 -12.16 -25.88
C THR A 589 -21.82 -11.33 -24.65
N ASN A 590 -20.92 -10.41 -24.29
CA ASN A 590 -20.99 -9.40 -23.23
C ASN A 590 -21.81 -8.14 -23.64
N GLY A 591 -22.33 -7.42 -22.63
CA GLY A 591 -22.49 -5.95 -22.64
C GLY A 591 -23.84 -5.39 -22.20
N THR A 592 -23.82 -4.59 -21.12
CA THR A 592 -24.52 -3.28 -20.84
C THR A 592 -25.87 -3.00 -21.53
N ASP A 593 -26.93 -2.48 -20.91
CA ASP A 593 -27.02 -1.26 -20.09
C ASP A 593 -28.46 -1.09 -19.48
N GLU A 594 -28.58 -0.13 -18.56
CA GLU A 594 -29.74 0.57 -17.97
C GLU A 594 -31.23 0.17 -18.24
N SER A 595 -32.05 0.19 -17.16
CA SER A 595 -33.18 1.13 -16.95
C SER A 595 -34.41 0.52 -16.22
N THR A 596 -34.77 1.15 -15.09
CA THR A 596 -36.13 1.42 -14.54
C THR A 596 -37.18 0.30 -14.32
N GLY A 597 -37.74 0.26 -13.10
CA GLY A 597 -39.18 -0.02 -12.92
C GLY A 597 -39.58 -0.87 -11.69
N GLU A 598 -40.28 -0.21 -10.76
CA GLU A 598 -41.35 -0.75 -9.89
C GLU A 598 -41.06 -1.65 -8.65
N LYS A 599 -41.30 -1.04 -7.49
CA LYS A 599 -41.87 -1.61 -6.23
C LYS A 599 -43.36 -2.03 -6.45
N PRO A 600 -44.10 -2.69 -5.51
CA PRO A 600 -43.85 -2.86 -4.06
C PRO A 600 -44.22 -4.23 -3.43
N SER A 601 -43.96 -4.32 -2.11
CA SER A 601 -44.52 -5.20 -1.04
C SER A 601 -43.38 -5.95 -0.33
N GLY A 602 -43.25 -5.99 1.00
CA GLY A 602 -44.20 -5.74 2.08
C GLY A 602 -44.16 -6.97 2.99
N SER A 603 -43.39 -6.95 4.08
CA SER A 603 -43.62 -7.69 5.33
C SER A 603 -42.37 -7.65 6.22
N ASP A 604 -42.52 -6.93 7.33
CA ASP A 604 -41.93 -7.30 8.62
C ASP A 604 -42.97 -8.22 9.31
N PRO A 605 -42.61 -9.15 10.21
CA PRO A 605 -42.37 -8.70 11.58
C PRO A 605 -41.32 -9.46 12.41
N SER A 606 -40.75 -8.69 13.34
CA SER A 606 -40.34 -9.02 14.71
C SER A 606 -40.76 -10.37 15.31
N GLY A 607 -39.82 -11.03 15.98
CA GLY A 607 -40.09 -12.02 17.03
C GLY A 607 -38.85 -12.86 17.34
N GLY A 608 -38.27 -12.70 18.53
CA GLY A 608 -37.09 -13.47 18.93
C GLY A 608 -36.77 -13.29 20.40
N ASP A 609 -37.55 -14.00 21.22
CA ASP A 609 -37.47 -14.07 22.68
C ASP A 609 -36.10 -14.50 23.23
N VAL A 610 -35.78 -13.89 24.36
CA VAL A 610 -34.75 -14.31 25.32
C VAL A 610 -35.23 -15.55 26.08
N PRO A 611 -34.34 -16.51 26.37
CA PRO A 611 -34.42 -17.12 27.70
C PRO A 611 -33.07 -17.36 28.40
N ALA A 612 -33.20 -17.49 29.71
CA ALA A 612 -32.34 -18.22 30.65
C ALA A 612 -31.14 -17.49 31.30
N SER A 613 -31.37 -17.07 32.55
CA SER A 613 -30.44 -17.35 33.65
C SER A 613 -31.14 -18.28 34.65
N PRO A 614 -30.42 -19.25 35.21
CA PRO A 614 -30.47 -19.44 36.64
C PRO A 614 -29.06 -19.25 37.21
N GLY A 615 -28.97 -18.35 38.20
CA GLY A 615 -27.82 -18.30 39.08
C GLY A 615 -27.83 -19.56 39.94
N ASP A 616 -26.70 -20.25 39.97
CA ASP A 616 -26.43 -21.25 40.97
C ASP A 616 -25.13 -20.90 41.69
N SER A 617 -25.29 -20.84 43.00
CA SER A 617 -24.26 -20.69 44.01
C SER A 617 -23.26 -21.85 43.99
N ARG A 618 -21.96 -21.58 44.17
CA ARG A 618 -21.12 -22.23 45.20
C ARG A 618 -19.66 -21.77 45.19
N SER A 619 -19.14 -21.69 46.41
CA SER A 619 -17.76 -21.70 46.92
C SER A 619 -16.85 -20.52 46.58
#